data_AF-A0LUR3-F1
#
_entry.id   AF-A0LUR3-F1
#
_cell.length_a   1.000
_cell.length_b   1.000
_cell.length_c   1.000
_cell.angle_alpha   90.00
_cell.angle_beta   90.00
_cell.angle_gamma   90.00
#
_symmetry.space_group_name_H-M   'P 1'
#
loop_
_entity.id
_entity.type
_entity.pdbx_description
1 polymer ?
#
loop_
_entity_poly.entity_id
_entity_poly.type
_entity_poly.pdbx_seq_one_letter_code
_entity_poly.pdbx_strand_id
1 'polypeptide(L)'
;MALFRRRRDEPDLEASLEPGDEVADERPADGEPAGSSDARTASTSPDAMRRPLDAGEVGPDADATLTRLDLGALRVPVVPGVEVRVELNEQRQPIAVSLVSPRGGVQLIPFAAPRGEGVWDDVRREIAELVRQGGGSAREVTGPFGPELAATVRQVTPEGREVTQPVRFVGFDGPRWFLRATFSGPAATDRSAADLLEQLVLRVVVVRGGEPMAPRDPLPLRLPPTPHV
;
A
#
# COMPACT_ATOMS: atom_id res chain seq x y z
N MET A 1 6.76 60.63 -11.56
CA MET A 1 6.34 61.62 -10.54
C MET A 1 4.86 61.39 -10.24
N ALA A 2 4.47 61.51 -8.97
CA ALA A 2 3.12 61.88 -8.48
C ALA A 2 1.88 61.00 -8.78
N LEU A 3 0.83 60.98 -7.95
CA LEU A 3 0.62 61.29 -6.49
C LEU A 3 -0.81 60.81 -6.12
N PHE A 4 -0.97 59.95 -5.07
CA PHE A 4 -2.16 59.86 -4.16
C PHE A 4 -3.50 59.36 -4.80
N ARG A 5 -4.58 58.93 -4.10
CA ARG A 5 -5.11 59.02 -2.70
C ARG A 5 -6.12 57.83 -2.53
N ARG A 6 -6.09 56.90 -1.54
CA ARG A 6 -6.37 56.90 -0.07
C ARG A 6 -7.87 56.76 0.35
N ARG A 7 -8.18 55.64 1.07
CA ARG A 7 -9.26 55.40 2.09
C ARG A 7 -10.73 55.39 1.62
N ARG A 8 -11.51 54.33 1.90
CA ARG A 8 -12.18 53.86 3.16
C ARG A 8 -13.51 54.59 3.39
N ASP A 9 -14.62 53.85 3.47
CA ASP A 9 -15.56 53.84 4.61
C ASP A 9 -16.61 52.72 4.45
N GLU A 10 -16.85 51.98 5.54
CA GLU A 10 -18.07 51.20 5.81
C GLU A 10 -18.93 52.06 6.76
N PRO A 11 -20.26 51.83 6.77
CA PRO A 11 -20.96 51.90 8.05
C PRO A 11 -21.89 50.71 8.30
N ASP A 12 -21.88 50.24 9.55
CA ASP A 12 -22.87 49.31 10.12
C ASP A 12 -24.30 49.88 10.05
N LEU A 13 -25.30 49.00 10.05
CA LEU A 13 -26.64 49.35 10.50
C LEU A 13 -27.39 48.16 11.12
N GLU A 14 -27.33 48.07 12.45
CA GLU A 14 -28.28 47.29 13.25
C GLU A 14 -29.62 48.03 13.38
N ALA A 15 -30.73 47.30 13.23
CA ALA A 15 -32.02 47.54 13.87
C ALA A 15 -32.84 46.23 13.72
N SER A 16 -32.95 45.39 14.75
CA SER A 16 -33.91 45.49 15.85
C SER A 16 -35.37 45.65 15.40
N LEU A 17 -36.20 44.63 15.68
CA LEU A 17 -37.54 44.73 16.33
C LEU A 17 -38.24 43.36 16.40
N GLU A 18 -38.03 42.65 17.51
CA GLU A 18 -39.06 41.84 18.20
C GLU A 18 -39.82 42.78 19.18
N PRO A 19 -40.98 42.44 19.83
CA PRO A 19 -41.34 41.10 20.34
C PRO A 19 -42.85 40.74 20.41
N GLY A 20 -43.12 39.59 21.03
CA GLY A 20 -44.44 39.18 21.55
C GLY A 20 -44.40 37.82 22.25
N ASP A 21 -44.20 37.85 23.58
CA ASP A 21 -44.94 37.16 24.67
C ASP A 21 -45.64 35.80 24.40
N GLU A 22 -45.68 34.84 25.33
CA GLU A 22 -45.29 34.82 26.75
C GLU A 22 -45.02 33.38 27.27
N VAL A 23 -44.52 33.29 28.51
CA VAL A 23 -44.33 32.15 29.47
C VAL A 23 -45.25 30.89 29.30
N ALA A 24 -44.97 29.67 29.79
CA ALA A 24 -44.13 29.15 30.89
C ALA A 24 -43.97 27.59 30.71
N ASP A 25 -43.30 26.73 31.50
CA ASP A 25 -42.34 26.81 32.64
C ASP A 25 -41.65 25.41 32.84
N GLU A 26 -41.11 25.14 34.04
CA GLU A 26 -40.77 23.84 34.69
C GLU A 26 -39.58 22.99 34.17
N ARG A 27 -38.54 23.00 35.02
CA ARG A 27 -37.50 21.96 35.22
C ARG A 27 -37.52 21.64 36.73
N PRO A 28 -37.08 20.45 37.23
CA PRO A 28 -35.87 19.78 36.75
C PRO A 28 -35.80 18.24 36.79
N ALA A 29 -34.73 17.75 36.14
CA ALA A 29 -33.90 16.58 36.48
C ALA A 29 -34.56 15.22 36.80
N ASP A 30 -34.33 14.27 35.90
CA ASP A 30 -33.57 13.06 36.25
C ASP A 30 -32.66 12.66 35.07
N GLY A 31 -31.57 11.94 35.34
CA GLY A 31 -30.48 11.76 34.39
C GLY A 31 -30.23 10.32 33.95
N GLU A 32 -30.17 10.09 32.63
CA GLU A 32 -29.61 8.89 32.02
C GLU A 32 -28.55 9.28 30.96
N PRO A 33 -27.32 8.74 31.04
CA PRO A 33 -26.28 9.07 30.07
C PRO A 33 -26.50 8.33 28.75
N ALA A 34 -26.61 9.09 27.65
CA ALA A 34 -26.69 8.56 26.30
C ALA A 34 -25.37 7.88 25.86
N GLY A 35 -25.18 6.64 26.31
CA GLY A 35 -24.14 5.73 25.83
C GLY A 35 -24.47 5.15 24.46
N SER A 36 -24.65 6.01 23.46
CA SER A 36 -24.80 5.57 22.06
C SER A 36 -23.50 4.89 21.63
N SER A 37 -23.50 3.56 21.67
CA SER A 37 -22.38 2.74 21.25
C SER A 37 -22.04 3.09 19.79
N ASP A 38 -20.91 3.77 19.59
CA ASP A 38 -20.29 3.93 18.27
C ASP A 38 -19.68 2.58 17.85
N ALA A 39 -20.58 1.61 17.67
CA ALA A 39 -20.36 0.43 16.87
C ALA A 39 -20.17 0.94 15.44
N ARG A 40 -18.93 1.37 15.15
CA ARG A 40 -18.44 1.60 13.79
C ARG A 40 -18.56 0.29 13.04
N THR A 41 -19.74 0.08 12.45
CA THR A 41 -20.05 -1.02 11.55
C THR A 41 -18.97 -1.00 10.50
N ALA A 42 -18.03 -1.93 10.59
CA ALA A 42 -17.05 -2.13 9.54
C ALA A 42 -17.87 -2.40 8.27
N SER A 43 -17.87 -1.45 7.34
CA SER A 43 -18.59 -1.59 6.08
C SER A 43 -17.87 -2.65 5.26
N THR A 44 -18.20 -3.91 5.51
CA THR A 44 -17.74 -5.05 4.74
C THR A 44 -18.46 -5.04 3.40
N SER A 45 -18.06 -4.08 2.56
CA SER A 45 -18.40 -4.07 1.14
C SER A 45 -17.97 -5.41 0.54
N PRO A 46 -18.78 -6.06 -0.32
CA PRO A 46 -18.43 -7.37 -0.89
C PRO A 46 -17.15 -7.34 -1.76
N ASP A 47 -16.70 -6.15 -2.14
CA ASP A 47 -15.42 -5.89 -2.81
C ASP A 47 -14.29 -5.74 -1.78
N ALA A 48 -14.03 -6.82 -1.03
CA ALA A 48 -12.82 -6.93 -0.21
C ALA A 48 -11.61 -7.02 -1.15
N MET A 49 -11.05 -5.85 -1.46
CA MET A 49 -9.91 -5.64 -2.35
C MET A 49 -8.89 -6.77 -2.21
N ARG A 50 -8.58 -7.49 -3.29
CA ARG A 50 -7.68 -8.66 -3.26
C ARG A 50 -6.23 -8.19 -3.02
N ARG A 51 -5.88 -7.98 -1.76
CA ARG A 51 -4.57 -7.49 -1.31
C ARG A 51 -3.93 -8.42 -0.26
N PRO A 52 -2.60 -8.31 -0.04
CA PRO A 52 -1.94 -8.82 1.16
C PRO A 52 -2.64 -8.36 2.46
N LEU A 53 -2.47 -9.14 3.51
CA LEU A 53 -3.03 -8.87 4.83
C LEU A 53 -2.26 -7.76 5.54
N ASP A 54 -2.95 -6.92 6.28
CA ASP A 54 -2.34 -6.09 7.32
C ASP A 54 -2.03 -6.93 8.57
N ALA A 55 -1.00 -6.57 9.34
CA ALA A 55 -0.67 -7.24 10.59
C ALA A 55 -1.84 -7.30 11.60
N GLY A 56 -2.73 -6.31 11.60
CA GLY A 56 -3.95 -6.28 12.43
C GLY A 56 -5.08 -7.20 11.96
N GLU A 57 -4.98 -7.77 10.75
CA GLU A 57 -5.99 -8.66 10.15
C GLU A 57 -5.66 -10.15 10.40
N VAL A 58 -4.49 -10.47 10.96
CA VAL A 58 -4.03 -11.84 11.21
C VAL A 58 -4.57 -12.34 12.55
N GLY A 59 -5.66 -13.12 12.51
CA GLY A 59 -6.14 -13.89 13.66
C GLY A 59 -5.27 -15.11 13.98
N PRO A 60 -5.38 -15.69 15.19
CA PRO A 60 -4.56 -16.84 15.61
C PRO A 60 -4.67 -18.06 14.68
N ASP A 61 -5.84 -18.32 14.10
CA ASP A 61 -6.07 -19.44 13.18
C ASP A 61 -5.33 -19.28 11.84
N ALA A 62 -5.01 -18.04 11.45
CA ALA A 62 -4.33 -17.73 10.20
C ALA A 62 -2.82 -18.03 10.26
N ASP A 63 -2.22 -18.03 11.44
CA ASP A 63 -0.82 -18.47 11.66
C ASP A 63 -0.75 -19.98 11.99
N ALA A 64 -1.79 -20.56 12.59
CA ALA A 64 -1.86 -22.00 12.88
C ALA A 64 -1.87 -22.91 11.63
N THR A 65 -2.28 -22.36 10.48
CA THR A 65 -2.46 -23.11 9.22
C THR A 65 -1.41 -22.82 8.15
N LEU A 66 -0.54 -21.82 8.35
CA LEU A 66 0.46 -21.39 7.36
C LEU A 66 1.71 -20.79 8.02
N THR A 67 2.83 -21.50 7.94
CA THR A 67 4.13 -20.99 8.39
C THR A 67 4.55 -19.76 7.56
N ARG A 68 4.77 -18.63 8.25
CA ARG A 68 5.33 -17.41 7.67
C ARG A 68 6.72 -17.11 8.25
N LEU A 69 7.66 -16.75 7.39
CA LEU A 69 8.97 -16.23 7.77
C LEU A 69 8.82 -14.74 8.08
N ASP A 70 9.13 -14.32 9.32
CA ASP A 70 9.15 -12.90 9.70
C ASP A 70 10.45 -12.24 9.22
N LEU A 71 10.30 -11.21 8.40
CA LEU A 71 11.37 -10.42 7.79
C LEU A 71 11.22 -8.94 8.18
N GLY A 72 10.68 -8.65 9.37
CA GLY A 72 10.41 -7.29 9.85
C GLY A 72 9.13 -6.73 9.23
N ALA A 73 9.27 -5.91 8.19
CA ALA A 73 8.13 -5.28 7.51
C ALA A 73 7.22 -6.24 6.74
N LEU A 74 7.64 -7.49 6.50
CA LEU A 74 6.86 -8.53 5.83
C LEU A 74 6.92 -9.84 6.63
N ARG A 75 5.80 -10.55 6.70
CA ARG A 75 5.77 -11.99 7.03
C ARG A 75 5.35 -12.77 5.79
N VAL A 76 6.23 -13.64 5.33
CA VAL A 76 6.16 -14.25 4.00
C VAL A 76 5.87 -15.75 4.12
N PRO A 77 4.83 -16.28 3.45
CA PRO A 77 4.54 -17.72 3.45
C PRO A 77 5.71 -18.56 2.95
N VAL A 78 6.07 -19.61 3.68
CA VAL A 78 7.05 -20.61 3.24
C VAL A 78 6.31 -21.84 2.75
N VAL A 79 6.46 -22.17 1.45
CA VAL A 79 5.80 -23.33 0.84
C VAL A 79 6.79 -24.16 0.01
N PRO A 80 6.58 -25.49 -0.11
CA PRO A 80 7.43 -26.34 -0.94
C PRO A 80 7.50 -25.86 -2.39
N GLY A 81 8.70 -25.88 -2.97
CA GLY A 81 8.93 -25.49 -4.37
C GLY A 81 8.98 -23.98 -4.65
N VAL A 82 8.90 -23.14 -3.61
CA VAL A 82 9.13 -21.69 -3.71
C VAL A 82 10.25 -21.28 -2.77
N GLU A 83 11.30 -20.69 -3.32
CA GLU A 83 12.45 -20.18 -2.58
C GLU A 83 12.20 -18.73 -2.16
N VAL A 84 12.47 -18.39 -0.89
CA VAL A 84 12.39 -17.02 -0.38
C VAL A 84 13.80 -16.44 -0.31
N ARG A 85 14.06 -15.38 -1.07
CA ARG A 85 15.35 -14.67 -1.12
C ARG A 85 15.19 -13.26 -0.55
N VAL A 86 16.06 -12.86 0.36
CA VAL A 86 16.17 -11.46 0.80
C VAL A 86 17.22 -10.77 -0.07
N GLU A 87 16.84 -9.68 -0.72
CA GLU A 87 17.73 -8.90 -1.57
C GLU A 87 18.37 -7.78 -0.74
N LEU A 88 19.69 -7.63 -0.88
CA LEU A 88 20.49 -6.65 -0.16
C LEU A 88 20.99 -5.56 -1.11
N ASN A 89 21.04 -4.31 -0.62
CA ASN A 89 21.75 -3.24 -1.31
C ASN A 89 23.27 -3.33 -1.11
N GLU A 90 24.01 -2.39 -1.71
CA GLU A 90 25.47 -2.28 -1.60
C GLU A 90 25.97 -2.13 -0.15
N GLN A 91 25.16 -1.52 0.74
CA GLN A 91 25.43 -1.39 2.17
C GLN A 91 25.01 -2.64 2.98
N ARG A 92 24.66 -3.74 2.31
CA ARG A 92 24.17 -5.01 2.89
C ARG A 92 22.86 -4.89 3.69
N GLN A 93 22.05 -3.87 3.42
CA GLN A 93 20.74 -3.69 4.04
C GLN A 93 19.66 -4.40 3.21
N PRO A 94 18.72 -5.13 3.84
CA PRO A 94 17.54 -5.69 3.15
C PRO A 94 16.68 -4.62 2.50
N ILE A 95 16.44 -4.74 1.18
CA ILE A 95 15.65 -3.80 0.38
C ILE A 95 14.43 -4.43 -0.31
N ALA A 96 14.45 -5.74 -0.55
CA ALA A 96 13.32 -6.46 -1.15
C ALA A 96 13.29 -7.92 -0.69
N VAL A 97 12.16 -8.60 -0.91
CA VAL A 97 12.03 -10.05 -0.76
C VAL A 97 11.52 -10.64 -2.07
N SER A 98 12.28 -11.56 -2.66
CA SER A 98 11.89 -12.28 -3.88
C SER A 98 11.39 -13.68 -3.55
N LEU A 99 10.21 -14.03 -4.08
CA LEU A 99 9.68 -15.40 -4.08
C LEU A 99 9.97 -16.01 -5.46
N VAL A 100 10.75 -17.09 -5.51
CA VAL A 100 11.21 -17.69 -6.77
C VAL A 100 10.66 -19.11 -6.91
N SER A 101 10.00 -19.36 -8.05
CA SER A 101 9.45 -20.67 -8.42
C SER A 101 10.05 -21.14 -9.76
N PRO A 102 9.89 -22.42 -10.14
CA PRO A 102 10.26 -22.90 -11.48
C PRO A 102 9.52 -22.20 -12.64
N ARG A 103 8.45 -21.44 -12.38
CA ARG A 103 7.64 -20.73 -13.38
C ARG A 103 7.84 -19.21 -13.38
N GLY A 104 8.85 -18.71 -12.66
CA GLY A 104 9.16 -17.28 -12.56
C GLY A 104 9.23 -16.83 -11.11
N GLY A 105 9.37 -15.52 -10.91
CA GLY A 105 9.48 -14.92 -9.58
C GLY A 105 8.58 -13.72 -9.37
N VAL A 106 8.41 -13.33 -8.11
CA VAL A 106 7.82 -12.05 -7.72
C VAL A 106 8.67 -11.38 -6.65
N GLN A 107 9.12 -10.17 -6.92
CA GLN A 107 9.85 -9.32 -5.98
C GLN A 107 8.85 -8.44 -5.22
N LEU A 108 8.96 -8.40 -3.90
CA LEU A 108 8.10 -7.67 -2.97
C LEU A 108 8.89 -6.56 -2.30
N ILE A 109 8.40 -5.33 -2.40
CA ILE A 109 9.00 -4.16 -1.73
C ILE A 109 7.89 -3.40 -0.98
N PRO A 110 7.93 -3.38 0.37
CA PRO A 110 6.96 -2.65 1.19
C PRO A 110 7.38 -1.19 1.38
N PHE A 111 6.41 -0.29 1.36
CA PHE A 111 6.59 1.15 1.58
C PHE A 111 5.56 1.70 2.57
N ALA A 112 5.87 2.81 3.23
CA ALA A 112 4.92 3.58 3.99
C ALA A 112 3.96 4.34 3.06
N ALA A 113 2.69 4.43 3.44
CA ALA A 113 1.65 5.17 2.71
C ALA A 113 0.96 6.19 3.65
N PRO A 114 0.32 7.24 3.12
CA PRO A 114 -0.45 8.18 3.93
C PRO A 114 -1.68 7.50 4.56
N ARG A 115 -2.42 8.22 5.41
CA ARG A 115 -3.71 7.75 5.93
C ARG A 115 -4.81 8.09 4.93
N GLY A 116 -5.49 7.07 4.39
CA GLY A 116 -6.76 7.23 3.68
C GLY A 116 -6.69 7.31 2.15
N GLU A 117 -5.50 7.40 1.55
CA GLU A 117 -5.30 7.42 0.10
C GLU A 117 -4.28 6.36 -0.32
N GLY A 118 -4.57 5.67 -1.42
CA GLY A 118 -3.66 4.71 -2.05
C GLY A 118 -2.65 5.43 -2.95
N VAL A 119 -1.41 4.96 -2.96
CA VAL A 119 -0.32 5.57 -3.76
C VAL A 119 -0.10 4.85 -5.08
N TRP A 120 -0.78 3.73 -5.34
CA TRP A 120 -0.51 2.91 -6.51
C TRP A 120 -0.74 3.64 -7.85
N ASP A 121 -1.79 4.45 -7.97
CA ASP A 121 -2.08 5.18 -9.23
C ASP A 121 -0.97 6.19 -9.61
N ASP A 122 -0.32 6.82 -8.63
CA ASP A 122 0.83 7.69 -8.86
C ASP A 122 2.09 6.86 -9.16
N VAL A 123 2.39 5.90 -8.29
CA VAL A 123 3.59 5.06 -8.41
C VAL A 123 3.59 4.26 -9.72
N ARG A 124 2.42 3.81 -10.19
CA ARG A 124 2.29 3.12 -11.49
C ARG A 124 2.66 4.03 -12.65
N ARG A 125 2.20 5.28 -12.64
CA ARG A 125 2.51 6.29 -13.67
C ARG A 125 4.00 6.64 -13.66
N GLU A 126 4.56 6.89 -12.48
CA GLU A 126 6.00 7.14 -12.29
C GLU A 126 6.85 5.97 -12.82
N ILE A 127 6.51 4.71 -12.50
CA ILE A 127 7.21 3.53 -13.04
C ILE A 127 7.07 3.46 -14.57
N ALA A 128 5.88 3.74 -15.11
CA ALA A 128 5.67 3.70 -16.56
C ALA A 128 6.51 4.74 -17.31
N GLU A 129 6.74 5.91 -16.72
CA GLU A 129 7.65 6.94 -17.24
C GLU A 129 9.12 6.50 -17.14
N LEU A 130 9.56 6.03 -15.97
CA LEU A 130 10.94 5.55 -15.75
C LEU A 130 11.31 4.40 -16.71
N VAL A 131 10.40 3.45 -16.95
CA VAL A 131 10.61 2.35 -17.91
C VAL A 131 10.78 2.87 -19.34
N ARG A 132 9.97 3.86 -19.76
CA ARG A 132 10.08 4.46 -21.10
C ARG A 132 11.36 5.27 -21.26
N GLN A 133 11.76 6.02 -20.22
CA GLN A 133 13.03 6.75 -20.18
C GLN A 133 14.24 5.80 -20.28
N GLY A 134 14.17 4.62 -19.65
CA GLY A 134 15.14 3.54 -19.80
C GLY A 134 15.11 2.79 -21.14
N GLY A 135 14.40 3.31 -22.15
CA GLY A 135 14.29 2.71 -23.49
C GLY A 135 13.44 1.41 -23.54
N GLY A 136 12.70 1.12 -22.47
CA GLY A 136 11.73 0.04 -22.40
C GLY A 136 10.36 0.44 -22.92
N SER A 137 9.38 -0.46 -22.74
CA SER A 137 7.96 -0.18 -23.03
C SER A 137 7.10 -0.44 -21.80
N ALA A 138 6.00 0.30 -21.66
CA ALA A 138 5.11 0.22 -20.50
C ALA A 138 3.67 0.51 -20.92
N ARG A 139 2.74 -0.38 -20.54
CA ARG A 139 1.32 -0.32 -20.86
C ARG A 139 0.49 -0.69 -19.64
N GLU A 140 -0.48 0.15 -19.30
CA GLU A 140 -1.44 -0.18 -18.24
C GLU A 140 -2.41 -1.27 -18.71
N VAL A 141 -2.74 -2.19 -17.80
CA VAL A 141 -3.64 -3.33 -18.02
C VAL A 141 -4.57 -3.48 -16.82
N THR A 142 -5.74 -4.10 -17.00
CA THR A 142 -6.55 -4.55 -15.86
C THR A 142 -6.27 -6.02 -15.62
N GLY A 143 -5.74 -6.36 -14.45
CA GLY A 143 -5.46 -7.73 -14.03
C GLY A 143 -6.30 -8.17 -12.83
N PRO A 144 -5.96 -9.31 -12.20
CA PRO A 144 -6.72 -9.88 -11.06
C PRO A 144 -6.80 -8.98 -9.82
N PHE A 145 -5.96 -7.95 -9.75
CA PHE A 145 -5.82 -7.01 -8.63
C PHE A 145 -6.21 -5.56 -8.99
N GLY A 146 -6.89 -5.36 -10.13
CA GLY A 146 -7.26 -4.03 -10.62
C GLY A 146 -6.27 -3.50 -11.67
N PRO A 147 -5.97 -2.18 -11.69
CA PRO A 147 -4.97 -1.62 -12.60
C PRO A 147 -3.56 -2.15 -12.31
N GLU A 148 -2.86 -2.60 -13.35
CA GLU A 148 -1.51 -3.17 -13.29
C GLU A 148 -0.66 -2.58 -14.44
N LEU A 149 0.66 -2.72 -14.37
CA LEU A 149 1.57 -2.25 -15.42
C LEU A 149 2.32 -3.42 -16.05
N ALA A 150 1.97 -3.75 -17.30
CA ALA A 150 2.76 -4.66 -18.12
C ALA A 150 3.88 -3.88 -18.82
N ALA A 151 5.12 -4.32 -18.67
CA ALA A 151 6.28 -3.61 -19.15
C ALA A 151 7.34 -4.55 -19.73
N THR A 152 8.20 -4.00 -20.59
CA THR A 152 9.44 -4.62 -21.03
C THR A 152 10.58 -3.70 -20.63
N VAL A 153 11.44 -4.14 -19.71
CA VAL A 153 12.59 -3.37 -19.24
C VAL A 153 13.87 -3.85 -19.92
N ARG A 154 14.79 -2.92 -20.20
CA ARG A 154 16.15 -3.25 -20.61
C ARG A 154 17.01 -3.51 -19.37
N GLN A 155 17.89 -4.49 -19.46
CA GLN A 155 18.96 -4.72 -18.49
C GLN A 155 20.26 -5.02 -19.22
N VAL A 156 21.38 -4.69 -18.60
CA VAL A 156 22.71 -5.13 -19.04
C VAL A 156 23.08 -6.34 -18.20
N THR A 157 23.37 -7.48 -18.85
CA THR A 157 23.82 -8.69 -18.15
C THR A 157 25.25 -8.51 -17.62
N PRO A 158 25.74 -9.36 -16.69
CA PRO A 158 27.14 -9.31 -16.24
C PRO A 158 28.17 -9.41 -17.37
N GLU A 159 27.82 -10.01 -18.50
CA GLU A 159 28.63 -10.12 -19.72
C GLU A 159 28.53 -8.88 -20.63
N GLY A 160 27.92 -7.79 -20.17
CA GLY A 160 27.79 -6.53 -20.89
C GLY A 160 26.76 -6.53 -22.01
N ARG A 161 25.87 -7.53 -22.09
CA ARG A 161 24.85 -7.61 -23.15
C ARG A 161 23.57 -6.90 -22.75
N GLU A 162 23.04 -6.03 -23.61
CA GLU A 162 21.66 -5.56 -23.46
C GLU A 162 20.68 -6.72 -23.73
N VAL A 163 19.82 -6.98 -22.75
CA VAL A 163 18.68 -7.89 -22.85
C VAL A 163 17.40 -7.14 -22.50
N THR A 164 16.29 -7.55 -23.11
CA THR A 164 14.94 -7.11 -22.72
C THR A 164 14.23 -8.22 -21.98
N GLN A 165 13.57 -7.88 -20.88
CA GLN A 165 12.76 -8.83 -20.12
C GLN A 165 11.34 -8.28 -19.88
N PRO A 166 10.29 -9.11 -20.06
CA PRO A 166 8.95 -8.74 -19.64
C PRO A 166 8.84 -8.77 -18.12
N VAL A 167 8.19 -7.76 -17.56
CA VAL A 167 7.86 -7.65 -16.14
C VAL A 167 6.43 -7.13 -15.98
N ARG A 168 5.77 -7.50 -14.88
CA ARG A 168 4.44 -7.01 -14.54
C ARG A 168 4.47 -6.44 -13.12
N PHE A 169 4.17 -5.16 -12.99
CA PHE A 169 4.07 -4.49 -11.69
C PHE A 169 2.60 -4.47 -11.23
N VAL A 170 2.41 -4.91 -10.00
CA VAL A 170 1.14 -4.85 -9.26
C VAL A 170 1.41 -4.07 -7.98
N GLY A 171 0.50 -3.17 -7.62
CA GLY A 171 0.53 -2.43 -6.37
C GLY A 171 -0.64 -2.78 -5.49
N PHE A 172 -0.41 -2.84 -4.18
CA PHE A 172 -1.44 -3.10 -3.19
C PHE A 172 -1.40 -2.01 -2.13
N ASP A 173 -2.44 -1.20 -2.07
CA ASP A 173 -2.62 -0.18 -1.04
C ASP A 173 -3.32 -0.78 0.19
N GLY A 174 -2.79 -0.48 1.38
CA GLY A 174 -3.30 -0.98 2.65
C GLY A 174 -3.16 0.05 3.78
N PRO A 175 -3.51 -0.31 5.03
CA PRO A 175 -3.54 0.63 6.16
C PRO A 175 -2.18 1.29 6.48
N ARG A 176 -1.92 2.47 5.90
CA ARG A 176 -0.65 3.24 6.03
C ARG A 176 0.57 2.54 5.41
N TRP A 177 0.35 1.57 4.53
CA TRP A 177 1.40 0.89 3.76
C TRP A 177 0.98 0.66 2.31
N PHE A 178 1.99 0.47 1.47
CA PHE A 178 1.86 0.10 0.07
C PHE A 178 2.84 -1.04 -0.23
N LEU A 179 2.38 -2.11 -0.88
CA LEU A 179 3.25 -3.19 -1.33
C LEU A 179 3.35 -3.19 -2.85
N ARG A 180 4.58 -3.05 -3.37
CA ARG A 180 4.85 -3.28 -4.80
C ARG A 180 5.28 -4.73 -5.01
N ALA A 181 4.59 -5.41 -5.92
CA ALA A 181 4.95 -6.74 -6.42
C ALA A 181 5.37 -6.66 -7.90
N THR A 182 6.61 -7.07 -8.19
CA THR A 182 7.15 -7.11 -9.57
C THR A 182 7.30 -8.57 -9.99
N PHE A 183 6.42 -9.05 -10.87
CA PHE A 183 6.50 -10.40 -11.44
C PHE A 183 7.48 -10.43 -12.62
N SER A 184 8.27 -11.51 -12.70
CA SER A 184 9.32 -11.72 -13.70
C SER A 184 9.36 -13.15 -14.23
N GLY A 185 9.97 -13.35 -15.40
CA GLY A 185 9.94 -14.64 -16.11
C GLY A 185 8.53 -14.97 -16.63
N PRO A 186 8.16 -16.26 -16.78
CA PRO A 186 6.84 -16.63 -17.30
C PRO A 186 5.68 -16.06 -16.48
N ALA A 187 5.82 -15.93 -15.15
CA ALA A 187 4.83 -15.30 -14.27
C ALA A 187 4.54 -13.80 -14.55
N ALA A 188 5.34 -13.13 -15.38
CA ALA A 188 5.06 -11.77 -15.85
C ALA A 188 4.00 -11.73 -16.97
N THR A 189 3.83 -12.82 -17.74
CA THR A 189 3.03 -12.83 -18.98
C THR A 189 2.03 -13.97 -19.09
N ASP A 190 2.27 -15.11 -18.42
CA ASP A 190 1.38 -16.27 -18.36
C ASP A 190 0.67 -16.33 -17.01
N ARG A 191 -0.67 -16.26 -17.04
CA ARG A 191 -1.52 -16.33 -15.85
C ARG A 191 -1.35 -17.64 -15.08
N SER A 192 -1.24 -18.78 -15.78
CA SER A 192 -1.03 -20.10 -15.19
C SER A 192 0.35 -20.31 -14.59
N ALA A 193 1.32 -19.46 -14.97
CA ALA A 193 2.61 -19.36 -14.32
C ALA A 193 2.55 -18.46 -13.07
N ALA A 194 1.74 -17.40 -13.13
CA ALA A 194 1.56 -16.45 -12.03
C ALA A 194 0.70 -16.99 -10.87
N ASP A 195 -0.31 -17.84 -11.13
CA ASP A 195 -1.35 -18.26 -10.17
C ASP A 195 -0.83 -18.65 -8.76
N LEU A 196 0.31 -19.37 -8.67
CA LEU A 196 0.92 -19.75 -7.39
C LEU A 196 1.50 -18.54 -6.67
N LEU A 197 2.28 -17.70 -7.37
CA LEU A 197 2.90 -16.52 -6.81
C LEU A 197 1.84 -15.47 -6.41
N GLU A 198 0.79 -15.30 -7.21
CA GLU A 198 -0.36 -14.46 -6.89
C GLU A 198 -1.06 -14.89 -5.59
N GLN A 199 -1.28 -16.20 -5.40
CA GLN A 199 -1.86 -16.73 -4.16
C GLN A 199 -0.93 -16.55 -2.95
N LEU A 200 0.39 -16.61 -3.15
CA LEU A 200 1.36 -16.36 -2.08
C LEU A 200 1.42 -14.89 -1.70
N VAL A 201 1.38 -13.97 -2.67
CA VAL A 201 1.30 -12.51 -2.44
C VAL A 201 0.09 -12.15 -1.57
N LEU A 202 -1.09 -12.71 -1.86
CA LEU A 202 -2.29 -12.50 -1.03
C LEU A 202 -2.17 -13.06 0.40
N ARG A 203 -1.25 -13.98 0.66
CA ARG A 203 -1.01 -14.60 1.98
C ARG A 203 0.15 -13.94 2.75
N VAL A 204 0.88 -13.03 2.13
CA VAL A 204 1.86 -12.14 2.79
C VAL A 204 1.13 -11.24 3.76
N VAL A 205 1.78 -10.98 4.90
CA VAL A 205 1.34 -10.01 5.90
C VAL A 205 2.29 -8.83 5.86
N VAL A 206 1.77 -7.61 5.75
CA VAL A 206 2.55 -6.38 5.81
C VAL A 206 2.50 -5.81 7.22
N VAL A 207 3.68 -5.52 7.79
CA VAL A 207 3.85 -5.06 9.17
C VAL A 207 4.36 -3.63 9.14
N ARG A 208 3.43 -2.66 9.08
CA ARG A 208 3.78 -1.23 9.05
C ARG A 208 4.47 -0.72 10.32
N GLY A 209 4.16 -1.33 11.48
CA GLY A 209 4.67 -0.89 12.79
C GLY A 209 4.16 0.48 13.23
N GLY A 210 4.57 0.90 14.43
CA GLY A 210 4.15 2.17 15.04
C GLY A 210 4.91 3.40 14.53
N GLU A 211 6.18 3.23 14.17
CA GLU A 211 7.13 4.32 13.96
C GLU A 211 6.72 5.36 12.89
N PRO A 212 7.01 6.66 13.10
CA PRO A 212 6.93 7.68 12.06
C PRO A 212 7.84 7.33 10.88
N MET A 213 7.30 7.43 9.66
CA MET A 213 8.04 7.32 8.39
C MET A 213 7.34 8.23 7.39
N ALA A 214 8.06 8.80 6.44
CA ALA A 214 7.45 9.60 5.38
C ALA A 214 6.71 8.68 4.39
N PRO A 215 5.65 9.17 3.71
CA PRO A 215 5.06 8.45 2.60
C PRO A 215 6.11 8.10 1.54
N ARG A 216 6.02 6.89 0.99
CA ARG A 216 6.94 6.28 0.02
C ARG A 216 8.33 5.90 0.57
N ASP A 217 8.62 6.08 1.85
CA ASP A 217 9.80 5.45 2.48
C ASP A 217 9.67 3.92 2.46
N PRO A 218 10.74 3.14 2.15
CA PRO A 218 10.70 1.69 2.26
C PRO A 218 10.55 1.24 3.71
N LEU A 219 9.68 0.26 3.97
CA LEU A 219 9.53 -0.29 5.32
C LEU A 219 10.72 -1.20 5.67
N PRO A 220 11.19 -1.19 6.93
CA PRO A 220 12.43 -1.85 7.32
C PRO A 220 12.31 -3.39 7.27
N LEU A 221 12.90 -3.97 6.22
CA LEU A 221 13.10 -5.41 6.10
C LEU A 221 14.27 -5.90 6.96
N ARG A 222 14.24 -7.17 7.34
CA ARG A 222 15.25 -7.83 8.17
C ARG A 222 15.66 -9.16 7.53
N LEU A 223 16.92 -9.55 7.73
CA LEU A 223 17.34 -10.92 7.47
C LEU A 223 16.63 -11.84 8.50
N PRO A 224 16.24 -13.06 8.09
CA PRO A 224 15.76 -14.04 9.04
C PRO A 224 16.89 -14.39 10.03
N PRO A 225 16.58 -14.74 11.28
CA PRO A 225 17.59 -15.26 12.20
C PRO A 225 18.22 -16.51 11.57
N THR A 226 19.55 -16.54 11.50
CA THR A 226 20.27 -17.75 11.07
C THR A 226 19.86 -18.90 11.98
N PRO A 227 19.40 -20.05 11.46
CA PRO A 227 19.12 -21.20 12.29
C PRO A 227 20.39 -21.60 13.04
N HIS A 228 20.28 -21.78 14.35
CA HIS A 228 21.35 -22.40 15.12
C HIS A 228 21.49 -23.85 14.65
N VAL A 229 22.68 -24.19 14.16
CA VAL A 229 23.10 -25.55 13.77
C VAL A 229 23.53 -26.31 15.01
#